data_AF-A0A1R0X0D7-F1
#
_entry.id   AF-A0A1R0X0D7-F1
#
_cell.length_a   1.000
_cell.length_b   1.000
_cell.length_c   1.000
_cell.angle_alpha   90.00
_cell.angle_beta   90.00
_cell.angle_gamma   90.00
#
_symmetry.space_group_name_H-M   'P 1'
#
loop_
_entity.id
_entity.type
_entity.pdbx_description
1 polymer ?
#
loop_
_entity_poly.entity_id
_entity_poly.type
_entity_poly.pdbx_seq_one_letter_code
_entity_poly.pdbx_strand_id
1 'polypeptide(L)' 'MRYKDTQKALSDGHRQFIFTASPGEPVNVLAWGPSWVRFKDPYNTYPISTNMKMFSMLVEGIYTEKSPDASGQ' A
#
# COMPACT_ATOMS: atom_id res chain seq x y z
N MET A 1 -7.31 1.03 -7.06
CA MET A 1 -6.22 1.00 -8.07
C MET A 1 -6.37 -0.26 -8.91
N ARG A 2 -6.02 -0.26 -10.20
CA ARG A 2 -6.16 -1.49 -11.00
C ARG A 2 -5.05 -2.47 -10.64
N TYR A 3 -5.33 -3.77 -10.80
CA TYR A 3 -4.39 -4.86 -10.55
C TYR A 3 -2.98 -4.63 -11.13
N LYS A 4 -2.90 -4.25 -12.41
CA LYS A 4 -1.62 -4.03 -13.10
C LYS A 4 -0.86 -2.82 -12.55
N ASP A 5 -1.56 -1.78 -12.16
CA ASP A 5 -0.96 -0.56 -11.60
C ASP A 5 -0.39 -0.86 -10.21
N THR A 6 -1.09 -1.64 -9.40
CA THR A 6 -0.60 -2.10 -8.10
C THR A 6 0.65 -2.97 -8.24
N GLN A 7 0.66 -3.93 -9.18
CA GLN A 7 1.85 -4.75 -9.45
C GLN A 7 3.03 -3.90 -9.92
N LYS A 8 2.78 -2.93 -10.81
CA LYS A 8 3.80 -2.00 -11.26
C LYS A 8 4.35 -1.19 -10.10
N ALA A 9 3.50 -0.62 -9.25
CA ALA A 9 3.94 0.14 -8.08
C ALA A 9 4.84 -0.69 -7.14
N LEU A 10 4.46 -1.94 -6.88
CA LEU A 10 5.26 -2.86 -6.08
C LEU A 10 6.60 -3.20 -6.74
N SER A 11 6.63 -3.31 -8.07
CA SER A 11 7.85 -3.55 -8.86
C SER A 11 8.78 -2.34 -8.87
N ASP A 12 8.20 -1.13 -8.91
CA ASP A 12 8.91 0.15 -8.83
C ASP A 12 9.42 0.46 -7.41
N GLY A 13 9.14 -0.42 -6.43
CA GLY A 13 9.67 -0.33 -5.07
C GLY A 13 8.73 0.31 -4.06
N HIS A 14 7.53 0.73 -4.45
CA HIS A 14 6.55 1.26 -3.51
C HIS A 14 6.10 0.17 -2.53
N ARG A 15 6.00 0.54 -1.25
CA ARG A 15 5.61 -0.37 -0.15
C ARG A 15 4.47 0.18 0.70
N GLN A 16 4.13 1.46 0.58
CA GLN A 16 3.10 2.10 1.37
C GLN A 16 1.90 2.46 0.49
N PHE A 17 0.72 2.00 0.89
CA PHE A 17 -0.51 2.17 0.12
C PHE A 17 -1.63 2.67 1.01
N ILE A 18 -2.52 3.47 0.46
CA ILE A 18 -3.73 3.94 1.14
C ILE A 18 -4.85 2.97 0.79
N PHE A 19 -5.58 2.51 1.82
CA PHE A 19 -6.74 1.64 1.66
C PHE A 19 -8.04 2.40 1.92
N THR A 20 -9.09 2.10 1.14
CA THR A 20 -10.44 2.66 1.37
C THR A 20 -10.96 2.35 2.77
N ALA A 21 -10.69 1.15 3.26
CA ALA A 21 -11.17 0.67 4.56
C ALA A 21 -10.37 1.21 5.76
N SER A 22 -9.20 1.79 5.52
CA SER A 22 -8.25 2.26 6.55
C SER A 22 -7.84 3.71 6.25
N PRO A 23 -8.78 4.68 6.30
CA PRO A 23 -8.48 6.06 5.94
C PRO A 23 -7.56 6.72 6.98
N GLY A 24 -6.48 7.33 6.50
CA GLY A 24 -5.59 8.18 7.31
C GLY A 24 -4.21 7.58 7.60
N GLU A 25 -4.05 6.26 7.55
CA GLU A 25 -2.77 5.59 7.81
C GLU A 25 -2.43 4.60 6.68
N PRO A 26 -1.20 4.62 6.14
CA PRO A 26 -0.83 3.71 5.08
C PRO A 26 -0.66 2.27 5.59
N VAL A 27 -1.03 1.31 4.75
CA VAL A 27 -0.63 -0.08 4.95
C VAL A 27 0.79 -0.28 4.44
N ASN A 28 1.58 -1.09 5.16
CA ASN A 28 2.97 -1.39 4.81
C ASN A 28 3.08 -2.80 4.22
N VAL A 29 3.46 -2.89 2.94
CA VAL A 29 3.75 -4.16 2.27
C VAL A 29 5.10 -4.69 2.75
N LEU A 30 5.07 -5.87 3.36
CA LEU A 30 6.24 -6.53 3.94
C LEU A 30 6.93 -7.43 2.90
N ALA A 31 6.14 -8.12 2.09
CA ALA A 31 6.62 -8.99 1.02
C ALA A 31 5.53 -9.19 -0.03
N TRP A 32 5.91 -9.53 -1.26
CA TRP A 32 4.96 -9.80 -2.33
C TRP A 32 5.57 -10.74 -3.38
N GLY A 33 4.69 -11.37 -4.15
CA GLY A 33 5.03 -12.11 -5.35
C GLY A 33 3.98 -11.89 -6.44
N PRO A 34 4.05 -12.59 -7.57
CA PRO A 34 3.17 -12.34 -8.71
C PRO A 34 1.68 -12.43 -8.39
N SER A 35 1.28 -13.32 -7.49
CA SER A 35 -0.12 -13.61 -7.16
C SER A 35 -0.52 -13.32 -5.70
N TRP A 36 0.43 -12.93 -4.84
CA TRP A 36 0.20 -12.76 -3.40
C TRP A 36 0.90 -11.52 -2.84
N VAL A 37 0.35 -11.00 -1.76
CA VAL A 37 0.91 -9.86 -1.01
C VAL A 37 0.76 -10.14 0.48
N ARG A 38 1.82 -9.83 1.24
CA ARG A 38 1.81 -9.79 2.70
C ARG A 38 2.02 -8.36 3.17
N PHE A 39 1.10 -7.84 3.96
CA PHE A 39 1.13 -6.45 4.43
C PHE A 39 0.72 -6.34 5.91
N LYS A 40 1.07 -5.22 6.52
CA LYS A 40 0.67 -4.83 7.87
C LYS A 40 -0.26 -3.62 7.75
N ASP A 41 -1.51 -3.85 8.09
CA ASP A 41 -2.46 -2.77 8.33
C ASP A 41 -2.26 -2.24 9.77
N PRO A 42 -2.26 -0.91 9.97
CA PRO A 42 -2.11 -0.30 11.29
C PRO A 42 -3.19 -0.75 12.30
N TYR A 43 -4.39 -1.07 11.83
CA TYR A 43 -5.52 -1.46 12.69
C TYR A 43 -5.55 -2.95 13.04
N ASN A 44 -4.71 -3.77 12.41
CA ASN A 44 -4.66 -5.21 12.67
C ASN A 44 -3.45 -5.59 13.51
N THR A 45 -3.60 -6.46 14.52
CA THR A 45 -2.49 -6.94 15.34
C THR A 45 -1.43 -7.71 14.55
N TYR A 46 -1.85 -8.54 13.60
CA TYR A 46 -0.97 -9.43 12.83
C TYR A 46 -0.91 -9.06 11.34
N PRO A 47 0.20 -9.37 10.63
CA PRO A 47 0.26 -9.21 9.19
C PRO A 47 -0.78 -10.05 8.46
N ILE A 48 -1.33 -9.49 7.40
CA ILE A 48 -2.33 -10.14 6.54
C ILE A 48 -1.61 -10.64 5.28
N SER A 49 -1.91 -11.87 4.86
CA SER A 49 -1.51 -12.38 3.54
C SER A 49 -2.76 -12.59 2.70
N THR A 50 -2.76 -12.07 1.48
CA THR A 50 -3.89 -12.17 0.56
C THR A 50 -3.40 -12.30 -0.87
N ASN A 51 -4.33 -12.56 -1.81
CA ASN A 51 -3.99 -12.55 -3.22
C ASN A 51 -3.88 -11.11 -3.77
N MET A 52 -3.04 -10.92 -4.79
CA MET A 52 -2.75 -9.62 -5.38
C MET A 52 -4.01 -8.91 -5.92
N LYS A 53 -5.00 -9.67 -6.40
CA LYS A 53 -6.27 -9.13 -6.92
C LYS A 53 -7.08 -8.49 -5.79
N MET A 54 -7.25 -9.19 -4.67
CA MET A 54 -7.95 -8.67 -3.49
C MET A 54 -7.23 -7.45 -2.91
N PHE A 55 -5.90 -7.52 -2.77
CA PHE A 55 -5.10 -6.38 -2.33
C PHE A 55 -5.34 -5.15 -3.21
N SER A 56 -5.29 -5.31 -4.53
CA SER A 56 -5.47 -4.20 -5.48
C SER A 56 -6.85 -3.53 -5.41
N MET A 57 -7.89 -4.29 -5.07
CA MET A 57 -9.25 -3.72 -4.89
C MET A 57 -9.35 -2.82 -3.68
N LEU A 58 -8.51 -3.03 -2.65
CA LEU A 58 -8.50 -2.22 -1.43
C LEU A 58 -7.65 -0.96 -1.56
N VAL A 59 -6.64 -0.98 -2.44
CA VAL A 59 -5.74 0.16 -2.68
C VAL A 59 -6.48 1.31 -3.36
N GLU A 60 -6.51 2.47 -2.74
CA GLU A 60 -6.94 3.73 -3.38
C GLU A 60 -5.79 4.42 -4.10
N GLY A 61 -4.62 4.43 -3.46
CA GLY A 61 -3.45 5.16 -3.92
C GLY A 61 -2.15 4.66 -3.30
N ILE A 62 -1.03 5.14 -3.83
CA ILE A 62 0.28 5.00 -3.19
C ILE A 62 0.39 6.12 -2.15
N TYR A 63 0.88 5.79 -0.95
CA TYR A 63 1.16 6.80 0.04
C TYR A 63 2.45 7.54 -0.33
N THR A 64 2.35 8.85 -0.48
CA THR A 64 3.50 9.76 -0.52
C THR A 64 3.44 10.61 0.74
N GLU A 65 4.44 10.45 1.60
CA GLU A 65 4.62 11.34 2.75
C GLU A 65 4.64 12.77 2.22
N LYS A 66 3.74 13.62 2.70
CA LYS A 66 3.85 15.05 2.43
C LYS A 66 5.19 15.47 3.02
N SER A 67 6.14 15.87 2.17
CA SER A 67 7.35 16.52 2.66
C SER A 67 6.92 17.62 3.64
N PRO A 68 7.50 17.70 4.84
CA PRO A 68 7.31 18.87 5.67
C PRO A 68 7.77 20.04 4.80
N ASP A 69 6.82 20.94 4.56
CA ASP A 69 6.94 22.17 3.84
C ASP A 69 8.39 22.67 3.70
N ALA A 70 8.90 22.68 2.46
CA ALA A 70 9.90 23.65 2.06
C ALA A 70 9.22 25.03 1.98
N SER A 71 8.67 25.52 3.10
CA SER A 71 8.33 26.92 3.31
C SER A 71 9.10 27.46 4.52
N GLY A 72 10.41 27.23 4.45
CA GLY A 72 11.38 28.15 5.02
C GLY A 72 11.94 29.03 3.91
N GLN A 73 11.18 30.06 3.50
CA GLN A 73 11.70 31.28 2.87
C GLN A 73 10.58 32.31 2.68
#